data_AF-I6AP74-F1
#
_entry.id   AF-I6AP74-F1
#
_cell.length_a   1.000
_cell.length_b   1.000
_cell.length_c   1.000
_cell.angle_alpha   90.00
_cell.angle_beta   90.00
_cell.angle_gamma   90.00
#
_symmetry.space_group_name_H-M   'P 1'
#
loop_
_entity.id
_entity.type
_entity.pdbx_description
1 polymer ?
#
loop_
_entity_poly.entity_id
_entity_poly.type
_entity_poly.pdbx_seq_one_letter_code
_entity_poly.pdbx_strand_id
1 'polypeptide(L)'
;MMTAAKFPLPLHTETLLEEERTLRLLAPFAFESSLLGTITVEADFHTDLASIPRIFWRIFPPAGKYTAAAIIHDWLYWNQSTRYNDTADVRIRREQADEVFIEAMCEIGVGWLTRHTIYRAVRLGGGTAWAGNYKSRTGYPYPKKHSPLHPDFYRNRHIKR
;
A
#
# COMPACT_ATOMS: atom_id res chain seq x y z
N MET A 1 -4.43 28.13 6.35
CA MET A 1 -3.22 27.30 6.23
C MET A 1 -3.39 26.42 5.01
N MET A 2 -2.47 26.48 4.04
CA MET A 2 -2.49 25.56 2.89
C MET A 2 -2.11 24.17 3.40
N THR A 3 -2.97 23.17 3.21
CA THR A 3 -2.61 21.77 3.49
C THR A 3 -1.49 21.37 2.54
N ALA A 4 -0.39 20.83 3.06
CA ALA A 4 0.63 20.22 2.23
C ALA A 4 -0.01 19.12 1.36
N ALA A 5 0.40 19.02 0.09
CA ALA A 5 -0.11 17.98 -0.79
C ALA A 5 0.24 16.60 -0.23
N LYS A 6 -0.75 15.71 -0.05
CA LYS A 6 -0.48 14.37 0.47
C LYS A 6 0.30 13.49 -0.51
N PHE A 7 0.36 13.86 -1.78
CA PHE A 7 1.28 13.29 -2.77
C PHE A 7 2.35 14.33 -3.09
N PRO A 8 3.47 14.36 -2.33
CA PRO A 8 4.49 15.40 -2.48
C PRO A 8 5.40 15.20 -3.69
N LEU A 9 5.42 14.00 -4.29
CA LEU A 9 6.29 13.64 -5.42
C LEU A 9 5.47 13.31 -6.68
N PRO A 10 5.95 13.69 -7.89
CA PRO A 10 5.31 13.27 -9.13
C PRO A 10 5.46 11.77 -9.34
N LEU A 11 4.44 11.16 -9.95
CA LEU A 11 4.48 9.74 -10.30
C LEU A 11 5.20 9.56 -11.65
N HIS A 12 6.34 8.88 -11.63
CA HIS A 12 7.06 8.46 -12.84
C HIS A 12 7.06 6.93 -12.96
N THR A 13 6.49 6.42 -14.03
CA THR A 13 6.34 4.97 -14.27
C THR A 13 6.54 4.63 -15.74
N GLU A 14 7.02 3.43 -16.02
CA GLU A 14 6.99 2.82 -17.35
C GLU A 14 6.20 1.51 -17.33
N THR A 15 5.64 1.13 -18.48
CA THR A 15 4.99 -0.18 -18.66
C THR A 15 6.00 -1.16 -19.23
N LEU A 16 6.16 -2.31 -18.58
CA LEU A 16 7.01 -3.38 -19.08
C LEU A 16 6.25 -4.15 -20.17
N LEU A 17 6.68 -4.04 -21.43
CA LEU A 17 5.94 -4.56 -22.58
C LEU A 17 5.92 -6.09 -22.67
N GLU A 18 6.93 -6.78 -22.12
CA GLU A 18 6.99 -8.24 -22.05
C GLU A 18 6.03 -8.82 -21.00
N GLU A 19 5.67 -8.01 -20.01
CA GLU A 19 4.76 -8.34 -18.92
C GLU A 19 3.58 -7.37 -18.96
N GLU A 20 2.63 -7.61 -19.90
CA GLU A 20 1.42 -6.79 -19.99
C GLU A 20 0.89 -6.47 -18.59
N ARG A 21 0.83 -5.16 -18.26
CA ARG A 21 0.22 -4.59 -17.05
C ARG A 21 1.12 -4.55 -15.80
N THR A 22 2.40 -4.89 -15.91
CA THR A 22 3.38 -4.51 -14.87
C THR A 22 3.84 -3.07 -15.10
N LEU A 23 3.72 -2.24 -14.06
CA LEU A 23 4.33 -0.92 -14.00
C LEU A 23 5.60 -0.99 -13.15
N ARG A 24 6.66 -0.33 -13.64
CA ARG A 24 7.87 -0.07 -12.86
C ARG A 24 7.95 1.40 -12.49
N LEU A 25 8.24 1.70 -11.23
CA LEU A 25 8.52 3.07 -10.78
C LEU A 25 9.91 3.51 -11.24
N LEU A 26 9.99 4.67 -11.89
CA LEU A 26 11.26 5.25 -12.37
C LEU A 26 11.94 6.16 -11.34
N ALA A 27 11.20 6.58 -10.31
CA ALA A 27 11.69 7.43 -9.23
C ALA A 27 10.92 7.10 -7.94
N PRO A 28 11.47 7.47 -6.76
CA PRO A 28 10.74 7.33 -5.51
C PRO A 28 9.40 8.06 -5.55
N PHE A 29 8.39 7.46 -4.94
CA PHE A 29 7.04 7.99 -4.87
C PHE A 29 6.56 7.97 -3.42
N ALA A 30 5.80 8.97 -2.99
CA ALA A 30 5.42 9.08 -1.59
C ALA A 30 3.97 9.49 -1.37
N PHE A 31 3.42 9.05 -0.24
CA PHE A 31 2.12 9.46 0.26
C PHE A 31 2.18 9.81 1.76
N GLU A 32 1.64 10.97 2.11
CA GLU A 32 1.47 11.42 3.50
C GLU A 32 0.15 10.91 4.06
N SER A 33 0.19 9.75 4.73
CA SER A 33 -0.98 9.19 5.38
C SER A 33 -1.22 9.83 6.74
N SER A 34 -2.47 10.19 7.01
CA SER A 34 -2.92 10.64 8.33
C SER A 34 -2.84 9.52 9.38
N LEU A 35 -2.81 8.25 8.94
CA LEU A 35 -2.78 7.06 9.80
C LEU A 35 -1.36 6.54 10.05
N LEU A 36 -0.53 6.50 9.00
CA LEU A 36 0.78 5.83 9.00
C LEU A 36 1.98 6.77 8.82
N GLY A 37 1.75 8.07 8.67
CA GLY A 37 2.80 9.03 8.33
C GLY A 37 3.25 8.89 6.88
N THR A 38 4.48 9.31 6.60
CA THR A 38 5.07 9.26 5.26
C THR A 38 5.35 7.82 4.84
N ILE A 39 4.76 7.43 3.71
CA ILE A 39 5.01 6.14 3.07
C ILE A 39 5.78 6.41 1.78
N THR A 40 7.03 5.96 1.72
CA THR A 40 7.88 6.06 0.54
C THR A 40 7.95 4.71 -0.16
N VAL A 41 7.65 4.72 -1.46
CA VAL A 41 7.84 3.62 -2.39
C VAL A 41 9.13 3.89 -3.14
N GLU A 42 10.04 2.92 -3.12
CA GLU A 42 11.34 3.05 -3.77
C GLU A 42 11.21 3.00 -5.30
N ALA A 43 12.19 3.57 -5.99
CA ALA A 43 12.37 3.33 -7.42
C ALA A 43 12.57 1.83 -7.69
N ASP A 44 12.29 1.41 -8.92
CA ASP A 44 12.32 -0.01 -9.34
C ASP A 44 11.28 -0.90 -8.65
N PHE A 45 10.35 -0.33 -7.89
CA PHE A 45 9.18 -1.10 -7.42
C PHE A 45 8.30 -1.50 -8.61
N HIS A 46 7.97 -2.79 -8.68
CA HIS A 46 7.08 -3.36 -9.69
C HIS A 46 5.69 -3.59 -9.08
N THR A 47 4.65 -3.15 -9.76
CA THR A 47 3.25 -3.41 -9.39
C THR A 47 2.44 -3.87 -10.59
N ASP A 48 1.57 -4.84 -10.37
CA ASP A 48 0.59 -5.34 -11.33
C ASP A 48 -0.83 -4.77 -11.08
N LEU A 49 -0.96 -3.87 -10.09
CA LEU A 49 -2.20 -3.27 -9.62
C LEU A 49 -3.28 -4.32 -9.24
N ALA A 50 -2.89 -5.56 -8.94
CA ALA A 50 -3.79 -6.70 -8.79
C ALA A 50 -4.72 -6.62 -7.58
N SER A 51 -4.47 -5.69 -6.67
CA SER A 51 -5.37 -5.37 -5.56
C SER A 51 -6.74 -4.84 -6.03
N ILE A 52 -6.86 -4.37 -7.28
CA ILE A 52 -8.11 -3.80 -7.80
C ILE A 52 -8.89 -4.84 -8.61
N PRO A 53 -10.20 -5.03 -8.35
CA PRO A 53 -11.00 -5.97 -9.12
C PRO A 53 -11.00 -5.63 -10.63
N ARG A 54 -10.71 -6.63 -11.46
CA ARG A 54 -10.55 -6.51 -12.92
C ARG A 54 -11.74 -5.85 -13.63
N ILE A 55 -12.95 -5.94 -13.08
CA ILE A 55 -14.14 -5.26 -13.63
C ILE A 55 -13.99 -3.74 -13.64
N PHE A 56 -13.22 -3.18 -12.70
CA PHE A 56 -12.93 -1.74 -12.65
C PHE A 56 -11.82 -1.34 -13.63
N TRP A 57 -11.01 -2.28 -14.14
CA TRP A 57 -9.94 -1.99 -15.11
C TRP A 57 -10.48 -1.64 -16.50
N ARG A 58 -11.69 -2.10 -16.85
CA ARG A 58 -12.37 -1.69 -18.09
C ARG A 58 -12.97 -0.29 -18.03
N ILE A 59 -13.24 0.20 -16.82
CA ILE A 59 -13.93 1.48 -16.58
C ILE A 59 -12.90 2.62 -16.40
N PHE A 60 -11.66 2.27 -16.05
CA PHE A 60 -10.62 3.24 -15.73
C PHE A 60 -9.31 2.83 -16.44
N PRO A 61 -8.79 3.66 -17.36
CA PRO A 61 -7.58 3.34 -18.11
C PRO A 61 -6.36 3.09 -17.19
N PRO A 62 -5.30 2.41 -17.66
CA PRO A 62 -4.12 2.05 -16.84
C PRO A 62 -3.39 3.23 -16.19
N ALA A 63 -3.47 4.42 -16.81
CA ALA A 63 -3.08 5.70 -16.23
C ALA A 63 -4.24 6.36 -15.45
N GLY A 64 -4.96 5.55 -14.67
CA GLY A 64 -6.22 5.92 -14.06
C GLY A 64 -6.06 6.78 -12.81
N LYS A 65 -7.16 7.39 -12.36
CA LYS A 65 -7.17 8.28 -11.19
C LYS A 65 -6.66 7.63 -9.91
N TYR A 66 -6.63 6.31 -9.80
CA TYR A 66 -6.23 5.58 -8.59
C TYR A 66 -4.87 4.89 -8.67
N THR A 67 -4.15 4.96 -9.80
CA THR A 67 -2.85 4.27 -9.97
C THR A 67 -1.87 4.65 -8.86
N ALA A 68 -1.78 5.94 -8.52
CA ALA A 68 -1.01 6.43 -7.37
C ALA A 68 -1.39 5.72 -6.05
N ALA A 69 -2.68 5.62 -5.73
CA ALA A 69 -3.15 4.97 -4.51
C ALA A 69 -2.87 3.46 -4.51
N ALA A 70 -3.00 2.80 -5.66
CA ALA A 70 -2.74 1.38 -5.82
C ALA A 70 -1.26 1.03 -5.62
N ILE A 71 -0.35 1.85 -6.13
CA ILE A 71 1.11 1.71 -5.90
C ILE A 71 1.43 1.74 -4.41
N ILE A 72 0.88 2.73 -3.68
CA ILE A 72 1.06 2.83 -2.22
C ILE A 72 0.53 1.58 -1.52
N HIS A 73 -0.65 1.11 -1.90
CA HIS A 73 -1.27 -0.07 -1.31
C HIS A 73 -0.45 -1.34 -1.55
N ASP A 74 -0.02 -1.59 -2.79
CA ASP A 74 0.74 -2.77 -3.17
C ASP A 74 2.12 -2.79 -2.48
N TRP A 75 2.76 -1.62 -2.35
CA TRP A 75 3.97 -1.46 -1.55
C TRP A 75 3.77 -1.84 -0.09
N LEU A 76 2.69 -1.35 0.54
CA LEU A 76 2.35 -1.70 1.92
C LEU A 76 2.01 -3.19 2.07
N TYR A 77 1.36 -3.79 1.07
CA TYR A 77 1.06 -5.22 1.02
C TYR A 77 2.32 -6.09 0.90
N TRP A 78 3.33 -5.61 0.18
CA TRP A 78 4.62 -6.29 0.01
C TRP A 78 5.50 -6.16 1.25
N ASN A 79 5.75 -4.92 1.69
CA ASN A 79 6.66 -4.64 2.80
C ASN A 79 6.09 -5.01 4.16
N GLN A 80 4.79 -4.75 4.34
CA GLN A 80 4.06 -5.00 5.59
C GLN A 80 4.68 -4.28 6.78
N SER A 81 5.31 -3.14 6.51
CA SER A 81 5.91 -2.21 7.45
C SER A 81 5.97 -0.82 6.84
N THR A 82 6.08 0.19 7.69
CA THR A 82 6.32 1.58 7.32
C THR A 82 7.34 2.20 8.28
N ARG A 83 7.95 3.31 7.87
CA ARG A 83 8.68 4.21 8.77
C ARG A 83 7.70 5.24 9.30
N TYR A 84 7.69 5.49 10.62
CA TYR A 84 6.80 6.49 11.23
C TYR A 84 7.65 7.52 11.97
N ASN A 85 7.60 8.80 11.57
CA ASN A 85 8.33 9.90 12.24
C ASN A 85 9.81 9.56 12.53
N ASP A 86 10.55 9.10 11.51
CA ASP A 86 11.95 8.68 11.62
C ASP A 86 12.28 7.57 12.63
N THR A 87 11.25 6.87 13.15
CA THR A 87 11.44 5.70 14.01
C THR A 87 11.76 4.43 13.21
N ALA A 88 12.20 3.38 13.92
CA ALA A 88 12.44 2.07 13.34
C ALA A 88 11.21 1.50 12.62
N ASP A 89 11.42 0.60 11.66
CA ASP A 89 10.35 -0.02 10.87
C ASP A 89 9.22 -0.57 11.74
N VAL A 90 8.05 0.06 11.61
CA VAL A 90 6.83 -0.35 12.30
C VAL A 90 6.07 -1.29 11.39
N ARG A 91 5.86 -2.51 11.86
CA ARG A 91 5.00 -3.48 11.18
C ARG A 91 3.55 -3.02 11.21
N ILE A 92 2.86 -3.15 10.08
CA ILE A 92 1.48 -2.69 9.94
C ILE A 92 0.53 -3.89 9.77
N ARG A 93 -0.73 -3.69 10.14
CA ARG A 93 -1.80 -4.64 9.86
C ARG A 93 -2.35 -4.41 8.46
N ARG A 94 -2.88 -5.48 7.85
CA ARG A 94 -3.56 -5.41 6.54
C ARG A 94 -4.66 -4.35 6.53
N GLU A 95 -5.43 -4.26 7.60
CA GLU A 95 -6.46 -3.23 7.81
C GLU A 95 -5.92 -1.82 7.60
N GLN A 96 -4.72 -1.53 8.12
CA GLN A 96 -4.14 -0.20 8.01
C GLN A 96 -3.69 0.08 6.57
N ALA A 97 -3.16 -0.91 5.86
CA ALA A 97 -2.86 -0.77 4.43
C ALA A 97 -4.13 -0.51 3.60
N ASP A 98 -5.22 -1.23 3.88
CA ASP A 98 -6.51 -1.04 3.21
C ASP A 98 -7.12 0.35 3.54
N GLU A 99 -6.96 0.84 4.78
CA GLU A 99 -7.39 2.18 5.22
C GLU A 99 -6.59 3.30 4.54
N VAL A 100 -5.27 3.14 4.40
CA VAL A 100 -4.45 4.07 3.63
C VAL A 100 -4.87 4.09 2.16
N PHE A 101 -5.27 2.96 1.59
CA PHE A 101 -5.69 2.92 0.20
C PHE A 101 -6.96 3.73 -0.06
N ILE A 102 -7.97 3.62 0.81
CA ILE A 102 -9.17 4.47 0.69
C ILE A 102 -8.88 5.94 1.00
N GLU A 103 -7.95 6.24 1.90
CA GLU A 103 -7.46 7.60 2.16
C GLU A 103 -6.83 8.21 0.90
N ALA A 104 -5.87 7.50 0.29
CA ALA A 104 -5.17 7.90 -0.92
C ALA A 104 -6.13 8.10 -2.11
N MET A 105 -7.10 7.19 -2.29
CA MET A 105 -8.15 7.33 -3.29
C MET A 105 -9.04 8.56 -3.04
N CYS A 106 -9.32 8.89 -1.78
CA CYS A 106 -10.08 10.09 -1.44
C CYS A 106 -9.31 11.37 -1.82
N GLU A 107 -8.00 11.39 -1.55
CA GLU A 107 -7.14 12.54 -1.86
C GLU A 107 -7.11 12.86 -3.36
N ILE A 108 -6.95 11.83 -4.20
CA ILE A 108 -6.91 11.99 -5.67
C ILE A 108 -8.31 12.08 -6.31
N GLY A 109 -9.35 12.31 -5.51
CA GLY A 109 -10.70 12.62 -5.98
C GLY A 109 -11.47 11.43 -6.56
N VAL A 110 -11.15 10.20 -6.15
CA VAL A 110 -11.98 9.04 -6.51
C VAL A 110 -13.33 9.13 -5.81
N GLY A 111 -14.41 9.05 -6.59
CA GLY A 111 -15.79 9.16 -6.11
C GLY A 111 -16.09 8.20 -4.96
N TRP A 112 -16.94 8.66 -4.03
CA TRP A 112 -17.23 7.94 -2.78
C TRP A 112 -17.65 6.49 -3.01
N LEU A 113 -18.59 6.25 -3.93
CA LEU A 113 -19.08 4.90 -4.22
C LEU A 113 -17.97 3.98 -4.75
N THR A 114 -17.17 4.48 -5.68
CA THR A 114 -16.05 3.73 -6.28
C THR A 114 -15.01 3.34 -5.24
N ARG A 115 -14.50 4.29 -4.45
CA ARG A 115 -13.44 4.00 -3.46
C ARG A 115 -13.92 3.05 -2.37
N HIS A 116 -15.17 3.15 -1.93
CA HIS A 116 -15.73 2.24 -0.91
C HIS A 116 -16.00 0.84 -1.49
N THR A 117 -16.33 0.74 -2.77
CA THR A 117 -16.51 -0.55 -3.45
C THR A 117 -15.17 -1.27 -3.58
N ILE A 118 -14.13 -0.56 -4.03
CA ILE A 118 -12.76 -1.08 -4.11
C ILE A 118 -12.25 -1.47 -2.71
N TYR A 119 -12.42 -0.60 -1.72
CA TYR A 119 -12.06 -0.87 -0.32
C TYR A 119 -12.72 -2.16 0.20
N ARG A 120 -14.03 -2.33 -0.01
CA ARG A 120 -14.74 -3.56 0.39
C ARG A 120 -14.19 -4.79 -0.32
N ALA A 121 -13.86 -4.69 -1.61
CA ALA A 121 -13.29 -5.80 -2.36
C ALA A 121 -11.92 -6.23 -1.78
N VAL A 122 -11.01 -5.30 -1.49
CA VAL A 122 -9.72 -5.62 -0.87
C VAL A 122 -9.88 -6.14 0.56
N ARG A 123 -10.82 -5.60 1.35
CA ARG A 123 -11.11 -6.11 2.70
C ARG A 123 -11.54 -7.58 2.68
N LEU A 124 -12.34 -7.99 1.70
CA LEU A 124 -12.84 -9.37 1.56
C LEU A 124 -11.83 -10.30 0.88
N GLY A 125 -11.09 -9.83 -0.13
CA GLY A 125 -10.25 -10.68 -1.00
C GLY A 125 -8.73 -10.58 -0.79
N GLY A 126 -8.24 -9.53 -0.14
CA GLY A 126 -6.80 -9.23 -0.05
C GLY A 126 -6.01 -10.14 0.90
N GLY A 127 -6.68 -10.93 1.75
CA GLY A 127 -6.02 -11.77 2.75
C GLY A 127 -5.03 -12.79 2.17
N THR A 128 -5.37 -13.42 1.04
CA THR A 128 -4.50 -14.39 0.35
C THR A 128 -3.25 -13.72 -0.20
N ALA A 129 -3.39 -12.55 -0.83
CA ALA A 129 -2.26 -11.78 -1.36
C ALA A 129 -1.34 -11.30 -0.23
N TRP A 130 -1.90 -10.75 0.85
CA TRP A 130 -1.15 -10.33 2.03
C TRP A 130 -0.32 -11.48 2.63
N ALA A 131 -0.94 -12.65 2.84
CA ALA A 131 -0.25 -13.82 3.37
C ALA A 131 0.79 -14.39 2.38
N GLY A 132 0.48 -14.38 1.08
CA GLY A 132 1.37 -14.82 0.01
C GLY A 132 2.62 -13.94 -0.11
N ASN A 133 2.47 -12.62 -0.04
CA ASN A 133 3.58 -11.66 -0.06
C ASN A 133 4.50 -11.86 1.14
N TYR A 134 3.94 -12.06 2.34
CA TYR A 134 4.73 -12.36 3.53
C TYR A 134 5.58 -13.62 3.33
N LYS A 135 4.96 -14.69 2.80
CA LYS A 135 5.65 -15.95 2.55
C LYS A 135 6.75 -15.79 1.50
N SER A 136 6.48 -15.06 0.43
CA SER A 136 7.44 -14.82 -0.65
C SER A 136 8.64 -14.01 -0.16
N ARG A 137 8.41 -12.99 0.68
CA ARG A 137 9.46 -12.12 1.22
C ARG A 137 10.29 -12.77 2.35
N THR A 138 9.68 -13.63 3.17
CA THR A 138 10.33 -14.18 4.37
C THR A 138 10.69 -15.66 4.30
N GLY A 139 10.08 -16.41 3.39
CA GLY A 139 10.13 -17.88 3.35
C GLY A 139 9.19 -18.59 4.33
N TYR A 140 8.53 -17.86 5.24
CA TYR A 140 7.71 -18.43 6.31
C TYR A 140 6.20 -18.23 6.06
N PRO A 141 5.33 -19.13 6.53
CA PRO A 141 3.88 -18.90 6.44
C PRO A 141 3.46 -17.67 7.25
N TYR A 142 2.45 -16.95 6.75
CA TYR A 142 1.90 -15.80 7.48
C TYR A 142 1.33 -16.24 8.84
N PRO A 143 1.69 -15.56 9.94
CA PRO A 143 1.31 -16.00 11.29
C PRO A 143 -0.21 -15.91 11.51
N LYS A 144 -0.81 -17.03 11.92
CA LYS A 144 -2.25 -17.11 12.26
C LYS A 144 -2.60 -16.53 13.65
N LYS A 145 -1.61 -16.33 14.52
CA LYS A 145 -1.69 -15.73 15.88
C LYS A 145 -0.44 -14.91 16.14
N HIS A 146 -0.45 -13.99 17.12
CA HIS A 146 0.80 -13.42 17.67
C HIS A 146 1.72 -14.57 18.09
N SER A 147 2.81 -14.76 17.36
CA SER A 147 3.83 -15.76 17.69
C SER A 147 4.95 -15.07 18.45
N PRO A 148 5.37 -15.58 19.62
CA PRO A 148 6.50 -15.06 20.38
C PRO A 148 7.88 -15.29 19.71
N LEU A 149 7.94 -15.99 18.57
CA LEU A 149 9.16 -16.16 17.76
C LEU A 149 9.41 -14.99 16.78
N HIS A 150 8.54 -13.99 16.78
CA HIS A 150 8.79 -12.70 16.12
C HIS A 150 9.47 -11.77 17.13
N PRO A 151 10.61 -11.12 16.80
CA PRO A 151 11.23 -10.16 17.70
C PRO A 151 10.21 -9.08 18.11
N ASP A 152 9.77 -9.16 19.37
CA ASP A 152 8.96 -8.22 20.16
C ASP A 152 8.05 -7.24 19.38
N PHE A 153 7.10 -7.78 18.63
CA PHE A 153 6.09 -7.03 17.88
C PHE A 153 5.07 -6.25 18.78
N TYR A 154 4.99 -6.52 20.10
CA TYR A 154 4.01 -5.91 21.01
C TYR A 154 4.58 -5.15 22.21
N ARG A 155 5.92 -5.04 22.33
CA ARG A 155 6.53 -4.61 23.59
C ARG A 155 6.80 -3.10 23.72
N ASN A 156 6.73 -2.33 22.64
CA ASN A 156 6.98 -0.88 22.69
C ASN A 156 5.71 -0.02 22.74
N ARG A 157 4.68 -0.48 23.46
CA ARG A 157 3.74 0.44 24.10
C ARG A 157 4.39 0.84 25.42
N HIS A 158 4.75 2.12 25.56
CA HIS A 158 5.46 2.77 26.70
C HIS A 158 6.99 2.78 26.63
N ILE A 159 7.54 3.74 25.89
CA ILE A 159 8.65 4.55 26.43
C ILE A 159 8.10 5.96 26.59
N LYS A 160 7.60 6.26 27.79
CA LYS A 160 7.62 7.63 28.28
C LYS A 160 9.09 8.00 28.48
N ARG A 161 9.52 9.10 27.88
CA ARG A 161 10.53 9.96 28.48
C ARG A 161 9.97 11.38 28.45
#